data_AF-A0A2R6NXF0-F1
#
_entry.id   AF-A0A2R6NXF0-F1
#
_cell.length_a   1.000
_cell.length_b   1.000
_cell.length_c   1.000
_cell.angle_alpha   90.00
_cell.angle_beta   90.00
_cell.angle_gamma   90.00
#
_symmetry.space_group_name_H-M   'P 1'
#
loop_
_entity.id
_entity.type
_entity.pdbx_description
1 polymer ?
#
loop_
_entity_poly.entity_id
_entity_poly.type
_entity_poly.pdbx_seq_one_letter_code
_entity_poly.pdbx_strand_id
1 'polypeptide(L)'
;MPPSNKAKAAGVSASSFQDLRAELAKKEEEFSKSKVANKSAAVVGGVKRPDKKSTVWGRQNKGVNARATRDVELEEISKHTMDSARAILERKAQVYEKLRKGKSGGLNEKQYESLLVDFDSKPAEAYESDSDDVDESLTVPKPSGEEDDPIIEYEDEFGRARTGRRSEIPRHLLEKEEAAEDDIDPLVIYNPVNHFPTYQPSEERIAAIQAELSEENNPLNTHYDASQEVRAKGAGFYQFSADEETRKKQMEELRRAREETGKTREEMGAVDVLPGQVEGMVLPEEPVSAAPMKSRAVEKRKRELEERRKLIDAKRRKKGPTTDTTSTSPPPTVLSASIPFALKDSEDAVGHPPENAAASVVEHFEGSMPPDDPFAVLESQVTSRQRSKGKAPMKAPATSADAFLASLERDIAKGAN
;
A
#
# COMPACT_ATOMS: atom_id res chain seq x y z
N MET A 1 -15.48 -77.94 -75.93
CA MET A 1 -15.27 -77.17 -74.68
C MET A 1 -14.47 -75.91 -74.99
N PRO A 2 -14.93 -74.71 -74.61
CA PRO A 2 -14.13 -73.50 -74.64
C PRO A 2 -13.52 -73.19 -73.25
N PRO A 3 -12.27 -72.71 -73.16
CA PRO A 3 -11.66 -72.33 -71.88
C PRO A 3 -12.16 -70.96 -71.40
N SER A 4 -12.50 -70.87 -70.11
CA SER A 4 -12.79 -69.62 -69.41
C SER A 4 -11.48 -68.87 -69.09
N ASN A 5 -11.30 -67.67 -69.65
CA ASN A 5 -10.52 -66.58 -69.05
C ASN A 5 -10.64 -65.28 -69.87
N LYS A 6 -11.75 -64.55 -69.71
CA LYS A 6 -11.90 -63.17 -70.20
C LYS A 6 -11.62 -62.17 -69.06
N ALA A 7 -10.34 -61.96 -68.77
CA ALA A 7 -9.87 -60.95 -67.82
C ALA A 7 -8.50 -60.38 -68.23
N LYS A 8 -8.41 -59.87 -69.46
CA LYS A 8 -7.26 -59.11 -69.98
C LYS A 8 -7.75 -57.89 -70.76
N ALA A 9 -8.18 -56.86 -70.03
CA ALA A 9 -8.44 -55.52 -70.55
C ALA A 9 -8.13 -54.50 -69.43
N ALA A 10 -7.36 -53.46 -69.74
CA ALA A 10 -6.89 -52.42 -68.81
C ALA A 10 -6.17 -52.94 -67.53
N GLY A 11 -4.94 -53.41 -67.69
CA GLY A 11 -4.09 -53.88 -66.59
C GLY A 11 -3.54 -52.76 -65.71
N VAL A 12 -4.35 -52.26 -64.76
CA VAL A 12 -3.89 -51.51 -63.57
C VAL A 12 -4.52 -52.16 -62.35
N SER A 13 -3.75 -52.93 -61.58
CA SER A 13 -4.22 -53.49 -60.32
C SER A 13 -4.24 -52.41 -59.23
N ALA A 14 -5.12 -52.54 -58.23
CA ALA A 14 -5.14 -51.64 -57.07
C ALA A 14 -3.78 -51.61 -56.33
N SER A 15 -3.04 -52.72 -56.34
CA SER A 15 -1.66 -52.79 -55.83
C SER A 15 -0.69 -51.89 -56.61
N SER A 16 -0.81 -51.77 -57.94
CA SER A 16 0.05 -50.89 -58.74
C SER A 16 -0.18 -49.42 -58.41
N PHE A 17 -1.42 -49.02 -58.08
CA PHE A 17 -1.73 -47.66 -57.64
C PHE A 17 -1.17 -47.36 -56.24
N GLN A 18 -1.18 -48.35 -55.34
CA GLN A 18 -0.56 -48.23 -54.01
C GLN A 18 0.97 -48.13 -54.10
N ASP A 19 1.60 -48.88 -55.00
CA ASP A 19 3.05 -48.85 -55.21
C ASP A 19 3.49 -47.49 -55.80
N LEU A 20 2.75 -46.97 -56.80
CA LEU A 20 2.97 -45.64 -57.36
C LEU A 20 2.80 -44.55 -56.29
N ARG A 21 1.80 -44.65 -55.41
CA ARG A 21 1.63 -43.73 -54.27
C ARG A 21 2.80 -43.81 -53.29
N ALA A 22 3.34 -45.01 -53.03
CA ALA A 22 4.51 -45.18 -52.17
C ALA A 22 5.79 -44.62 -52.82
N GLU A 23 5.96 -44.76 -54.14
CA GLU A 23 7.07 -44.12 -54.86
C GLU A 23 6.95 -42.59 -54.86
N LEU A 24 5.76 -42.02 -55.07
CA LEU A 24 5.54 -40.58 -54.98
C LEU A 24 5.87 -40.05 -53.58
N ALA A 25 5.39 -40.70 -52.52
CA ALA A 25 5.71 -40.32 -51.14
C ALA A 25 7.23 -40.36 -50.87
N LYS A 26 7.93 -41.41 -51.33
CA LYS A 26 9.41 -41.49 -51.25
C LYS A 26 10.07 -40.34 -52.00
N LYS A 27 9.59 -39.96 -53.19
CA LYS A 27 10.14 -38.83 -53.97
C LYS A 27 9.81 -37.47 -53.36
N GLU A 28 8.67 -37.29 -52.71
CA GLU A 28 8.34 -36.09 -51.93
C GLU A 28 9.22 -35.98 -50.66
N GLU A 29 9.50 -37.09 -49.99
CA GLU A 29 10.47 -37.14 -48.90
C GLU A 29 11.90 -36.84 -49.39
N GLU A 30 12.35 -37.43 -50.50
CA GLU A 30 13.65 -37.13 -51.09
C GLU A 30 13.74 -35.66 -51.55
N PHE A 31 12.66 -35.10 -52.09
CA PHE A 31 12.58 -33.70 -52.50
C PHE A 31 12.61 -32.74 -51.30
N SER A 32 11.85 -33.02 -50.24
CA SER A 32 11.88 -32.21 -49.01
C SER A 32 13.24 -32.30 -48.30
N LYS A 33 13.82 -33.50 -48.17
CA LYS A 33 15.17 -33.71 -47.62
C LYS A 33 16.25 -32.99 -48.45
N SER A 34 16.17 -33.04 -49.79
CA SER A 34 17.13 -32.34 -50.66
C SER A 34 16.94 -30.82 -50.68
N LYS A 35 15.70 -30.33 -50.53
CA LYS A 35 15.38 -28.91 -50.34
C LYS A 35 15.94 -28.36 -49.02
N VAL A 36 15.75 -29.08 -47.90
CA VAL A 36 16.34 -28.72 -46.59
C VAL A 36 17.87 -28.79 -46.64
N ALA A 37 18.44 -29.77 -47.32
CA ALA A 37 19.89 -29.88 -47.52
C ALA A 37 20.49 -28.82 -48.48
N ASN A 38 19.70 -27.84 -48.95
CA ASN A 38 20.08 -26.84 -49.97
C ASN A 38 20.69 -27.46 -51.25
N LYS A 39 20.38 -28.72 -51.57
CA LYS A 39 20.80 -29.41 -52.79
C LYS A 39 19.87 -29.10 -53.96
N SER A 40 19.39 -27.85 -54.06
CA SER A 40 18.52 -27.34 -55.12
C SER A 40 19.27 -27.09 -56.44
N ALA A 41 20.33 -27.85 -56.70
CA ALA A 41 20.99 -27.94 -57.99
C ALA A 41 20.06 -28.66 -58.97
N ALA A 42 19.13 -27.90 -59.57
CA ALA A 42 18.27 -28.37 -60.64
C ALA A 42 19.13 -29.01 -61.74
N VAL A 43 18.96 -30.32 -61.94
CA VAL A 43 19.71 -31.11 -62.93
C VAL A 43 19.14 -30.82 -64.33
N VAL A 44 19.40 -29.62 -64.83
CA VAL A 44 19.20 -29.29 -66.24
C VAL A 44 20.45 -29.74 -66.99
N GLY A 45 20.38 -30.92 -67.60
CA GLY A 45 21.45 -31.46 -68.47
C GLY A 45 22.53 -32.32 -67.79
N GLY A 46 22.24 -32.98 -66.67
CA GLY A 46 23.06 -34.09 -66.14
C GLY A 46 24.41 -33.75 -65.49
N VAL A 47 24.94 -32.54 -65.67
CA VAL A 47 26.27 -32.16 -65.14
C VAL A 47 26.14 -31.39 -63.81
N LYS A 48 26.73 -31.93 -62.74
CA LYS A 48 26.90 -31.22 -61.47
C LYS A 48 27.81 -30.00 -61.67
N ARG A 49 27.24 -28.79 -61.58
CA ARG A 49 28.03 -27.55 -61.52
C ARG A 49 28.50 -27.33 -60.07
N PRO A 50 29.76 -26.88 -59.84
CA PRO A 50 30.23 -26.56 -58.50
C PRO A 50 29.43 -25.38 -57.91
N ASP A 51 29.31 -25.36 -56.59
CA ASP A 51 28.39 -24.49 -55.86
C ASP A 51 28.61 -23.01 -56.18
N LYS A 52 27.63 -22.42 -56.89
CA LYS A 52 27.65 -20.98 -57.15
C LYS A 52 27.34 -20.25 -55.85
N LYS A 53 28.33 -19.49 -55.36
CA LYS A 53 28.17 -18.49 -54.29
C LYS A 53 26.89 -17.70 -54.57
N SER A 54 26.02 -17.55 -53.56
CA SER A 54 24.71 -16.95 -53.76
C SER A 54 24.80 -15.59 -54.46
N THR A 55 23.93 -15.40 -55.45
CA THR A 55 23.79 -14.16 -56.22
C THR A 55 23.59 -12.98 -55.26
N VAL A 56 23.97 -11.76 -55.65
CA VAL A 56 23.87 -10.57 -54.78
C VAL A 56 22.46 -10.39 -54.19
N TRP A 57 21.40 -10.63 -54.98
CA TRP A 57 20.00 -10.63 -54.52
C TRP A 57 19.60 -11.78 -53.58
N GLY A 58 20.39 -12.86 -53.51
CA GLY A 58 20.22 -13.99 -52.59
C GLY A 58 21.07 -13.89 -51.32
N ARG A 59 21.74 -12.75 -51.08
CA ARG A 59 22.46 -12.49 -49.83
C ARG A 59 21.49 -11.88 -48.82
N GLN A 60 21.15 -12.63 -47.77
CA GLN A 60 20.39 -12.08 -46.65
C GLN A 60 21.15 -10.89 -46.02
N ASN A 61 20.41 -9.84 -45.66
CA ASN A 61 20.98 -8.67 -44.99
C ASN A 61 21.61 -9.08 -43.65
N LYS A 62 22.78 -8.52 -43.32
CA LYS A 62 23.50 -8.84 -42.09
C LYS A 62 22.61 -8.60 -40.87
N GLY A 63 22.48 -9.61 -40.02
CA GLY A 63 21.66 -9.55 -38.80
C GLY A 63 20.16 -9.78 -38.99
N VAL A 64 19.65 -10.12 -40.18
CA VAL A 64 18.24 -10.53 -40.33
C VAL A 64 17.93 -11.75 -39.48
N ASN A 65 18.75 -12.80 -39.58
CA ASN A 65 18.52 -14.02 -38.80
C ASN A 65 18.65 -13.77 -37.29
N ALA A 66 19.52 -12.84 -36.86
CA ALA A 66 19.68 -12.46 -35.45
C ALA A 66 18.57 -11.53 -34.91
N ARG A 67 17.82 -10.87 -35.80
CA ARG A 67 16.54 -10.22 -35.44
C ARG A 67 15.45 -11.26 -35.35
N ALA A 68 15.29 -12.10 -36.38
CA ALA A 68 14.29 -13.16 -36.40
C ALA A 68 14.40 -14.14 -35.20
N THR A 69 15.62 -14.50 -34.75
CA THR A 69 15.77 -15.31 -33.53
C THR A 69 15.32 -14.55 -32.27
N ARG A 70 15.67 -13.27 -32.15
CA ARG A 70 15.23 -12.41 -31.04
C ARG A 70 13.72 -12.20 -31.04
N ASP A 71 13.10 -12.04 -32.20
CA ASP A 71 11.66 -11.89 -32.35
C ASP A 71 10.94 -13.17 -31.89
N VAL A 72 11.48 -14.35 -32.26
CA VAL A 72 11.00 -15.66 -31.77
C VAL A 72 11.21 -15.83 -30.26
N GLU A 73 12.39 -15.47 -29.72
CA GLU A 73 12.67 -15.51 -28.28
C GLU A 73 11.69 -14.63 -27.48
N LEU A 74 11.38 -13.42 -27.97
CA LEU A 74 10.41 -12.51 -27.34
C LEU A 74 8.97 -13.06 -27.44
N GLU A 75 8.61 -13.66 -28.57
CA GLU A 75 7.33 -14.36 -28.71
C GLU A 75 7.21 -15.55 -27.74
N GLU A 76 8.27 -16.34 -27.54
CA GLU A 76 8.28 -17.48 -26.63
C GLU A 76 8.13 -17.05 -25.16
N ILE A 77 8.82 -15.98 -24.74
CA ILE A 77 8.67 -15.38 -23.41
C ILE A 77 7.24 -14.89 -23.20
N SER A 78 6.67 -14.15 -24.18
CA SER A 78 5.29 -13.66 -24.13
C SER A 78 4.26 -14.79 -24.08
N LYS A 79 4.43 -15.83 -24.92
CA LYS A 79 3.56 -17.02 -24.93
C LYS A 79 3.62 -17.74 -23.59
N HIS A 80 4.79 -17.92 -22.98
CA HIS A 80 4.89 -18.55 -21.66
C HIS A 80 4.10 -17.78 -20.58
N THR A 81 4.15 -16.44 -20.59
CA THR A 81 3.34 -15.58 -19.70
C THR A 81 1.84 -15.69 -19.99
N MET A 82 1.43 -15.81 -21.25
CA MET A 82 0.01 -15.94 -21.63
C MET A 82 -0.56 -17.34 -21.40
N ASP A 83 0.21 -18.39 -21.65
CA ASP A 83 -0.22 -19.77 -21.49
C ASP A 83 -0.25 -20.18 -20.01
N SER A 84 0.67 -19.65 -19.19
CA SER A 84 0.57 -19.77 -17.73
C SER A 84 -0.68 -19.04 -17.18
N ALA A 85 -0.97 -17.82 -17.65
CA ALA A 85 -2.20 -17.11 -17.29
C ALA A 85 -3.47 -17.87 -17.71
N ARG A 86 -3.51 -18.42 -18.94
CA ARG A 86 -4.61 -19.29 -19.43
C ARG A 86 -4.78 -20.53 -18.55
N ALA A 87 -3.71 -21.25 -18.26
CA ALA A 87 -3.76 -22.45 -17.41
C ALA A 87 -4.25 -22.13 -15.99
N ILE A 88 -3.95 -20.95 -15.44
CA ILE A 88 -4.49 -20.48 -14.16
C ILE A 88 -5.99 -20.19 -14.28
N LEU A 89 -6.44 -19.51 -15.34
CA LEU A 89 -7.86 -19.22 -15.59
C LEU A 89 -8.67 -20.50 -15.82
N GLU A 90 -8.17 -21.46 -16.58
CA GLU A 90 -8.80 -22.76 -16.80
C GLU A 90 -8.95 -23.55 -15.48
N ARG A 91 -7.91 -23.57 -14.64
CA ARG A 91 -8.01 -24.18 -13.29
C ARG A 91 -9.05 -23.48 -12.43
N LYS A 92 -9.08 -22.14 -12.41
CA LYS A 92 -10.09 -21.36 -11.69
C LYS A 92 -11.50 -21.64 -12.19
N ALA A 93 -11.71 -21.70 -13.51
CA ALA A 93 -12.99 -22.04 -14.12
C ALA A 93 -13.45 -23.47 -13.75
N GLN A 94 -12.54 -24.45 -13.77
CA GLN A 94 -12.84 -25.83 -13.34
C GLN A 94 -13.19 -25.93 -11.85
N VAL A 95 -12.58 -25.11 -10.98
CA VAL A 95 -12.94 -25.03 -9.55
C VAL A 95 -14.31 -24.39 -9.39
N TYR A 96 -14.56 -23.24 -10.03
CA TYR A 96 -15.85 -22.55 -10.02
C TYR A 96 -17.00 -23.43 -10.52
N GLU A 97 -16.78 -24.19 -11.60
CA GLU A 97 -17.75 -25.16 -12.10
C GLU A 97 -18.06 -26.29 -11.11
N LYS A 98 -17.10 -26.70 -10.26
CA LYS A 98 -17.34 -27.70 -9.22
C LYS A 98 -18.17 -27.10 -8.09
N LEU A 99 -17.80 -25.89 -7.63
CA LEU A 99 -18.51 -25.15 -6.59
C LEU A 99 -19.98 -24.90 -6.98
N ARG A 100 -20.22 -24.36 -8.18
CA ARG A 100 -21.58 -24.19 -8.75
C ARG A 100 -22.37 -25.49 -8.89
N LYS A 101 -21.71 -26.66 -8.91
CA LYS A 101 -22.36 -27.98 -8.96
C LYS A 101 -22.53 -28.61 -7.56
N GLY A 102 -22.39 -27.84 -6.48
CA GLY A 102 -22.51 -28.32 -5.10
C GLY A 102 -21.36 -29.26 -4.69
N LYS A 103 -20.16 -29.08 -5.25
CA LYS A 103 -18.96 -29.85 -4.88
C LYS A 103 -17.91 -28.89 -4.37
N SER A 104 -17.26 -29.22 -3.24
CA SER A 104 -16.26 -28.37 -2.56
C SER A 104 -15.05 -27.91 -3.41
N GLY A 105 -14.91 -28.34 -4.66
CA GLY A 105 -13.88 -27.85 -5.58
C GLY A 105 -12.44 -28.29 -5.27
N GLY A 106 -12.22 -28.92 -4.11
CA GLY A 106 -10.90 -29.17 -3.51
C GLY A 106 -10.60 -28.30 -2.29
N LEU A 107 -11.55 -27.46 -1.84
CA LEU A 107 -11.49 -26.69 -0.61
C LEU A 107 -11.97 -27.52 0.59
N ASN A 108 -11.50 -27.15 1.78
CA ASN A 108 -12.04 -27.64 3.06
C ASN A 108 -13.36 -26.92 3.40
N GLU A 109 -14.18 -27.46 4.31
CA GLU A 109 -15.50 -26.89 4.66
C GLU A 109 -15.37 -25.44 5.14
N LYS A 110 -14.49 -25.18 6.13
CA LYS A 110 -14.19 -23.82 6.61
C LYS A 110 -13.71 -22.86 5.52
N GLN A 111 -13.05 -23.39 4.48
CA GLN A 111 -12.59 -22.58 3.34
C GLN A 111 -13.75 -22.25 2.39
N TYR A 112 -14.67 -23.19 2.21
CA TYR A 112 -15.91 -23.01 1.46
C TYR A 112 -16.84 -21.99 2.15
N GLU A 113 -17.07 -22.15 3.46
CA GLU A 113 -17.85 -21.21 4.28
C GLU A 113 -17.27 -19.78 4.28
N SER A 114 -15.95 -19.65 4.17
CA SER A 114 -15.27 -18.34 4.10
C SER A 114 -15.32 -17.66 2.72
N LEU A 115 -15.89 -18.30 1.70
CA LEU A 115 -16.04 -17.68 0.39
C LEU A 115 -17.11 -16.59 0.43
N LEU A 116 -16.80 -15.43 -0.14
CA LEU A 116 -17.74 -14.30 -0.27
C LEU A 116 -18.90 -14.55 -1.25
N VAL A 117 -18.94 -15.74 -1.88
CA VAL A 117 -19.96 -16.14 -2.86
C VAL A 117 -20.66 -17.36 -2.31
N ASP A 118 -21.95 -17.22 -1.99
CA ASP A 118 -22.82 -18.33 -1.63
C ASP A 118 -23.20 -19.10 -2.92
N PHE A 119 -22.60 -20.27 -3.11
CA PHE A 119 -22.86 -21.14 -4.26
C PHE A 119 -24.13 -22.01 -4.10
N ASP A 120 -24.66 -22.14 -2.88
CA ASP A 120 -25.86 -22.91 -2.56
C ASP A 120 -27.12 -22.04 -2.61
N SER A 121 -26.96 -20.71 -2.50
CA SER A 121 -28.00 -19.76 -2.90
C SER A 121 -28.46 -20.07 -4.32
N LYS A 122 -29.75 -20.37 -4.46
CA LYS A 122 -30.36 -20.46 -5.79
C LYS A 122 -30.20 -19.07 -6.43
N PRO A 123 -29.72 -18.98 -7.69
CA PRO A 123 -29.72 -17.70 -8.38
C PRO A 123 -31.17 -17.20 -8.39
N ALA A 124 -31.43 -16.09 -7.71
CA ALA A 124 -32.71 -15.41 -7.81
C ALA A 124 -33.02 -15.22 -9.30
N GLU A 125 -34.26 -15.55 -9.69
CA GLU A 125 -34.66 -15.47 -11.08
C GLU A 125 -34.41 -14.05 -11.59
N ALA A 126 -33.55 -13.96 -12.61
CA ALA A 126 -33.15 -12.76 -13.36
C ALA A 126 -33.49 -11.41 -12.71
N TYR A 127 -32.60 -10.89 -11.86
CA TYR A 127 -32.55 -9.51 -11.32
C TYR A 127 -33.74 -8.64 -11.76
N GLU A 128 -34.83 -8.68 -10.99
CA GLU A 128 -35.94 -7.77 -11.22
C GLU A 128 -35.39 -6.33 -11.10
N SER A 129 -35.74 -5.50 -12.07
CA SER A 129 -35.22 -4.14 -12.17
C SER A 129 -35.76 -3.33 -11.00
N ASP A 130 -34.89 -3.10 -10.00
CA ASP A 130 -35.13 -2.29 -8.79
C ASP A 130 -35.17 -0.78 -9.14
N SER A 131 -35.99 -0.45 -10.13
CA SER A 131 -36.17 0.89 -10.69
C SER A 131 -37.60 1.37 -10.46
N ASP A 132 -38.16 1.07 -9.29
CA ASP A 132 -39.37 1.72 -8.78
C ASP A 132 -38.93 3.02 -8.07
N ASP A 133 -38.48 3.98 -8.89
CA ASP A 133 -38.01 5.30 -8.50
C ASP A 133 -39.24 6.15 -8.09
N VAL A 134 -39.75 5.88 -6.88
CA VAL A 134 -40.92 6.55 -6.32
C VAL A 134 -40.58 8.00 -6.03
N ASP A 135 -41.07 8.90 -6.89
CA ASP A 135 -40.79 10.33 -6.81
C ASP A 135 -41.39 10.99 -5.55
N GLU A 136 -40.61 10.98 -4.46
CA GLU A 136 -40.95 11.65 -3.20
C GLU A 136 -41.14 13.17 -3.35
N SER A 137 -40.67 13.79 -4.44
CA SER A 137 -40.78 15.24 -4.66
C SER A 137 -42.21 15.73 -4.92
N LEU A 138 -43.15 14.83 -5.23
CA LEU A 138 -44.58 15.14 -5.33
C LEU A 138 -45.24 15.39 -3.95
N THR A 139 -44.59 15.02 -2.84
CA THR A 139 -45.12 15.27 -1.49
C THR A 139 -44.64 16.61 -0.94
N VAL A 140 -45.32 17.69 -1.31
CA VAL A 140 -45.07 19.02 -0.73
C VAL A 140 -45.40 18.99 0.77
N PRO A 141 -44.45 19.29 1.68
CA PRO A 141 -44.74 19.42 3.10
C PRO A 141 -45.72 20.57 3.32
N LYS A 142 -46.91 20.27 3.83
CA LYS A 142 -47.85 21.32 4.26
C LYS A 142 -47.27 22.03 5.49
N PRO A 143 -47.21 23.37 5.54
CA PRO A 143 -46.87 24.08 6.76
C PRO A 143 -47.93 23.74 7.83
N SER A 144 -47.49 23.16 8.93
CA SER A 144 -48.35 22.77 10.04
C SER A 144 -48.71 23.99 10.90
N GLY A 145 -50.00 24.33 10.99
CA GLY A 145 -50.53 25.04 12.16
C GLY A 145 -50.69 26.57 12.11
N GLU A 146 -50.90 27.20 10.95
CA GLU A 146 -51.31 28.62 10.92
C GLU A 146 -52.67 28.89 11.59
N GLU A 147 -53.52 27.86 11.77
CA GLU A 147 -54.83 27.96 12.45
C GLU A 147 -54.73 27.82 13.99
N ASP A 148 -53.60 27.35 14.53
CA ASP A 148 -53.41 27.00 15.95
C ASP A 148 -52.43 27.94 16.70
N ASP A 149 -52.06 29.10 16.12
CA ASP A 149 -51.10 30.05 16.73
C ASP A 149 -51.82 31.15 17.55
N PRO A 150 -51.89 31.05 18.90
CA PRO A 150 -52.61 32.01 19.72
C PRO A 150 -51.89 33.36 19.79
N ILE A 151 -52.68 34.42 19.87
CA ILE A 151 -52.19 35.77 20.18
C ILE A 151 -51.99 35.84 21.70
N ILE A 152 -50.75 36.08 22.14
CA ILE A 152 -50.34 36.13 23.54
C ILE A 152 -49.83 37.54 23.88
N GLU A 153 -50.04 37.96 25.12
CA GLU A 153 -49.46 39.20 25.66
C GLU A 153 -48.07 38.89 26.23
N TYR A 154 -47.04 39.65 25.86
CA TYR A 154 -45.67 39.49 26.34
C TYR A 154 -45.08 40.84 26.76
N GLU A 155 -44.11 40.81 27.66
CA GLU A 155 -43.34 42.00 28.03
C GLU A 155 -42.16 42.19 27.06
N ASP A 156 -42.14 43.33 26.37
CA ASP A 156 -41.01 43.84 25.58
C ASP A 156 -39.81 44.14 26.50
N GLU A 157 -38.58 44.20 25.96
CA GLU A 157 -37.33 44.43 26.71
C GLU A 157 -37.31 45.72 27.56
N PHE A 158 -38.26 46.61 27.29
CA PHE A 158 -38.49 47.89 27.98
C PHE A 158 -39.61 47.82 29.05
N GLY A 159 -40.06 46.63 29.45
CA GLY A 159 -41.13 46.44 30.44
C GLY A 159 -42.50 46.94 29.97
N ARG A 160 -42.78 46.82 28.66
CA ARG A 160 -44.07 47.21 28.07
C ARG A 160 -44.81 45.97 27.59
N ALA A 161 -46.03 45.76 28.07
CA ALA A 161 -46.91 44.73 27.52
C ALA A 161 -47.23 45.02 26.04
N ARG A 162 -47.02 44.03 25.18
CA ARG A 162 -47.35 44.03 23.75
C ARG A 162 -48.03 42.71 23.40
N THR A 163 -48.88 42.71 22.38
CA THR A 163 -49.55 41.50 21.91
C THR A 163 -48.96 41.05 20.57
N GLY A 164 -48.81 39.73 20.39
CA GLY A 164 -48.25 39.13 19.19
C GLY A 164 -48.60 37.64 19.10
N ARG A 165 -48.37 37.02 17.94
CA ARG A 165 -48.53 35.57 17.78
C ARG A 165 -47.43 34.81 18.52
N ARG A 166 -47.72 33.65 19.12
CA ARG A 166 -46.72 32.86 19.89
C ARG A 166 -45.50 32.50 19.04
N SER A 167 -45.66 32.28 17.74
CA SER A 167 -44.53 32.02 16.81
C SER A 167 -43.64 33.24 16.51
N GLU A 168 -44.19 34.47 16.62
CA GLU A 168 -43.49 35.73 16.31
C GLU A 168 -42.77 36.33 17.53
N ILE A 169 -43.14 35.90 18.75
CA ILE A 169 -42.54 36.39 20.00
C ILE A 169 -41.17 35.73 20.19
N PRO A 170 -40.08 36.50 20.43
CA PRO A 170 -38.77 35.95 20.72
C PRO A 170 -38.80 34.96 21.89
N ARG A 171 -38.16 33.79 21.74
CA ARG A 171 -38.20 32.68 22.72
C ARG A 171 -37.75 33.03 24.15
N HIS A 172 -37.05 34.15 24.35
CA HIS A 172 -36.63 34.66 25.66
C HIS A 172 -37.66 35.63 26.29
N LEU A 173 -38.60 36.16 25.49
CA LEU A 173 -39.70 37.03 25.94
C LEU A 173 -41.03 36.28 26.09
N LEU A 174 -41.15 35.09 25.49
CA LEU A 174 -42.17 34.14 25.88
C LEU A 174 -41.99 33.81 27.37
N GLU A 175 -43.07 33.89 28.13
CA GLU A 175 -43.11 33.27 29.45
C GLU A 175 -42.68 31.81 29.29
N LYS A 176 -41.60 31.44 29.97
CA LYS A 176 -41.43 30.03 30.30
C LYS A 176 -42.58 29.70 31.22
N GLU A 177 -43.60 29.08 30.65
CA GLU A 177 -44.36 28.06 31.36
C GLU A 177 -43.32 27.24 32.12
N GLU A 178 -43.29 27.38 33.45
CA GLU A 178 -42.57 26.47 34.32
C GLU A 178 -43.23 25.11 34.10
N ALA A 179 -42.73 24.38 33.10
CA ALA A 179 -43.25 23.11 32.67
C ALA A 179 -43.32 22.26 33.94
N ALA A 180 -44.55 21.95 34.35
CA ALA A 180 -44.83 21.54 35.72
C ALA A 180 -43.82 20.46 36.13
N GLU A 181 -43.04 20.74 37.19
CA GLU A 181 -42.03 19.79 37.67
C GLU A 181 -42.70 18.47 38.16
N ASP A 182 -44.03 18.52 38.35
CA ASP A 182 -44.97 17.44 38.57
C ASP A 182 -45.39 16.72 37.25
N ASP A 183 -44.45 16.09 36.55
CA ASP A 183 -44.68 14.86 35.74
C ASP A 183 -43.36 14.35 35.12
N ILE A 184 -42.40 13.98 35.97
CA ILE A 184 -41.28 13.12 35.54
C ILE A 184 -41.87 11.72 35.29
N ASP A 185 -42.30 11.47 34.05
CA ASP A 185 -42.78 10.15 33.62
C ASP A 185 -41.72 9.09 33.98
N PRO A 186 -42.06 8.11 34.85
CA PRO A 186 -41.10 7.10 35.31
C PRO A 186 -40.59 6.18 34.19
N LEU A 187 -41.11 6.29 32.97
CA LEU A 187 -40.61 5.60 31.77
C LEU A 187 -39.57 6.42 30.96
N VAL A 188 -39.43 7.73 31.22
CA VAL A 188 -38.46 8.59 30.52
C VAL A 188 -37.10 8.53 31.20
N ILE A 189 -36.18 7.78 30.59
CA ILE A 189 -34.79 7.67 31.04
C ILE A 189 -34.04 8.96 30.67
N TYR A 190 -34.00 9.91 31.60
CA TYR A 190 -33.10 11.07 31.52
C TYR A 190 -31.64 10.62 31.73
N ASN A 191 -30.91 10.41 30.63
CA ASN A 191 -29.46 10.19 30.70
C ASN A 191 -28.81 11.40 31.40
N PRO A 192 -27.93 11.17 32.41
CA PRO A 192 -27.20 12.26 33.04
C PRO A 192 -26.42 13.08 32.00
N VAL A 193 -26.36 14.40 32.20
CA VAL A 193 -25.49 15.26 31.39
C VAL A 193 -24.04 14.73 31.55
N ASN A 194 -23.41 14.39 30.43
CA ASN A 194 -22.10 13.69 30.31
C ASN A 194 -22.10 12.16 30.49
N HIS A 195 -23.24 11.48 30.62
CA HIS A 195 -23.29 10.00 30.55
C HIS A 195 -23.45 9.51 29.12
N PHE A 196 -22.33 9.29 28.43
CA PHE A 196 -22.30 8.60 27.14
C PHE A 196 -21.99 7.11 27.39
N PRO A 197 -22.97 6.18 27.25
CA PRO A 197 -22.75 4.76 27.50
C PRO A 197 -21.86 4.15 26.40
N THR A 198 -20.55 4.14 26.63
CA THR A 198 -19.60 3.43 25.77
C THR A 198 -19.77 1.92 25.96
N TYR A 199 -19.98 1.17 24.88
CA TYR A 199 -20.05 -0.28 24.97
C TYR A 199 -18.67 -0.84 25.34
N GLN A 200 -18.59 -1.42 26.54
CA GLN A 200 -17.44 -2.19 27.00
C GLN A 200 -17.80 -3.68 26.87
N PRO A 201 -17.25 -4.41 25.88
CA PRO A 201 -17.47 -5.85 25.78
C PRO A 201 -16.87 -6.56 26.99
N SER A 202 -17.51 -7.63 27.47
CA SER A 202 -16.94 -8.47 28.52
C SER A 202 -15.62 -9.10 28.08
N GLU A 203 -14.72 -9.38 29.01
CA GLU A 203 -13.43 -10.03 28.74
C GLU A 203 -13.60 -11.35 27.97
N GLU A 204 -14.62 -12.14 28.31
CA GLU A 204 -15.01 -13.35 27.59
C GLU A 204 -15.35 -13.09 26.12
N ARG A 205 -16.07 -11.99 25.82
CA ARG A 205 -16.43 -11.61 24.44
C ARG A 205 -15.20 -11.09 23.68
N ILE A 206 -14.30 -10.36 24.33
CA ILE A 206 -13.03 -9.92 23.74
C ILE A 206 -12.17 -11.15 23.41
N ALA A 207 -12.04 -12.10 24.33
CA ALA A 207 -11.29 -13.33 24.13
C ALA A 207 -11.89 -14.20 23.01
N ALA A 208 -13.23 -14.31 22.93
CA ALA A 208 -13.91 -15.00 21.84
C ALA A 208 -13.61 -14.38 20.47
N ILE A 209 -13.73 -13.04 20.35
CA ILE A 209 -13.41 -12.30 19.12
C ILE A 209 -11.93 -12.47 18.74
N GLN A 210 -11.02 -12.42 19.72
CA GLN A 210 -9.58 -12.63 19.49
C GLN A 210 -9.27 -14.07 19.04
N ALA A 211 -9.97 -15.08 19.58
CA ALA A 211 -9.82 -16.45 19.15
C ALA A 211 -10.34 -16.67 17.73
N GLU A 212 -11.51 -16.11 17.40
CA GLU A 212 -12.12 -16.18 16.07
C GLU A 212 -11.26 -15.47 15.00
N LEU A 213 -10.75 -14.28 15.29
CA LEU A 213 -9.87 -13.50 14.40
C LEU A 213 -8.39 -13.91 14.47
N SER A 214 -8.03 -14.95 15.22
CA SER A 214 -6.63 -15.42 15.31
C SER A 214 -6.14 -15.97 13.96
N GLU A 215 -4.85 -15.79 13.67
CA GLU A 215 -4.24 -16.31 12.43
C GLU A 215 -4.40 -17.84 12.28
N GLU A 216 -4.56 -18.57 13.38
CA GLU A 216 -4.82 -20.02 13.43
C GLU A 216 -6.21 -20.41 12.90
N ASN A 217 -7.18 -19.50 12.97
CA ASN A 217 -8.56 -19.73 12.49
C ASN A 217 -8.82 -19.16 11.10
N ASN A 218 -7.89 -18.43 10.47
CA ASN A 218 -8.02 -17.95 9.09
C ASN A 218 -7.96 -19.14 8.10
N PRO A 219 -9.09 -19.58 7.51
CA PRO A 219 -9.13 -20.85 6.80
C PRO A 219 -8.43 -20.81 5.44
N LEU A 220 -8.35 -19.62 4.81
CA LEU A 220 -7.73 -19.42 3.50
C LEU A 220 -6.23 -19.12 3.60
N ASN A 221 -5.72 -18.85 4.80
CA ASN A 221 -4.40 -18.30 5.08
C ASN A 221 -3.97 -17.15 4.14
N THR A 222 -4.93 -16.35 3.70
CA THR A 222 -4.70 -15.19 2.84
C THR A 222 -4.18 -14.03 3.65
N HIS A 223 -3.16 -13.36 3.13
CA HIS A 223 -2.48 -12.25 3.78
C HIS A 223 -2.35 -11.06 2.84
N TYR A 224 -2.22 -9.86 3.43
CA TYR A 224 -1.98 -8.63 2.67
C TYR A 224 -0.61 -8.64 1.97
N ASP A 225 -0.64 -8.38 0.67
CA ASP A 225 0.53 -8.26 -0.20
C ASP A 225 0.66 -6.83 -0.73
N ALA A 226 1.69 -6.11 -0.28
CA ALA A 226 2.04 -4.78 -0.74
C ALA A 226 2.33 -4.66 -2.24
N SER A 227 2.68 -5.75 -2.94
CA SER A 227 2.97 -5.71 -4.37
C SER A 227 1.73 -5.37 -5.21
N GLN A 228 0.54 -5.66 -4.68
CA GLN A 228 -0.76 -5.43 -5.34
C GLN A 228 -1.41 -4.10 -4.93
N GLU A 229 -0.84 -3.40 -3.95
CA GLU A 229 -1.35 -2.13 -3.45
C GLU A 229 -0.82 -0.94 -4.26
N VAL A 230 -1.74 -0.19 -4.88
CA VAL A 230 -1.46 1.01 -5.68
C VAL A 230 -1.28 2.26 -4.81
N ARG A 231 -1.81 2.29 -3.57
CA ARG A 231 -1.66 3.45 -2.68
C ARG A 231 -0.22 3.64 -2.19
N ALA A 232 0.16 4.91 -2.02
CA ALA A 232 1.43 5.28 -1.39
C ALA A 232 1.49 4.76 0.06
N LYS A 233 2.64 4.19 0.43
CA LYS A 233 2.86 3.54 1.73
C LYS A 233 3.67 4.48 2.63
N GLY A 234 3.27 4.60 3.90
CA GLY A 234 3.92 5.50 4.85
C GLY A 234 5.32 5.04 5.27
N ALA A 235 6.11 5.94 5.87
CA ALA A 235 7.50 5.66 6.27
C ALA A 235 7.67 4.53 7.31
N GLY A 236 6.60 4.17 8.05
CA GLY A 236 6.57 3.03 8.97
C GLY A 236 6.00 1.73 8.37
N PHE A 237 5.83 1.66 7.04
CA PHE A 237 5.28 0.47 6.39
C PHE A 237 6.29 -0.69 6.34
N TYR A 238 5.85 -1.88 6.71
CA TYR A 238 6.64 -3.11 6.68
C TYR A 238 5.86 -4.22 5.96
N GLN A 239 6.43 -4.79 4.89
CA GLN A 239 5.85 -5.95 4.20
C GLN A 239 6.38 -7.23 4.80
N PHE A 240 5.47 -8.08 5.28
CA PHE A 240 5.80 -9.43 5.69
C PHE A 240 6.08 -10.34 4.49
N SER A 241 6.92 -11.34 4.70
CA SER A 241 7.13 -12.42 3.74
C SER A 241 5.82 -13.18 3.46
N ALA A 242 5.74 -13.79 2.27
CA ALA A 242 4.68 -14.73 1.92
C ALA A 242 4.85 -16.09 2.61
N ASP A 243 6.08 -16.48 2.95
CA ASP A 243 6.35 -17.77 3.60
C ASP A 243 5.99 -17.73 5.09
N GLU A 244 5.01 -18.53 5.52
CA GLU A 244 4.43 -18.55 6.86
C GLU A 244 5.46 -18.56 8.00
N GLU A 245 6.49 -19.40 7.91
CA GLU A 245 7.51 -19.51 8.95
C GLU A 245 8.32 -18.22 9.11
N THR A 246 8.61 -17.55 8.01
CA THR A 246 9.39 -16.30 8.01
C THR A 246 8.53 -15.13 8.44
N ARG A 247 7.25 -15.11 8.04
CA ARG A 247 6.23 -14.19 8.55
C ARG A 247 6.07 -14.29 10.07
N LYS A 248 5.94 -15.51 10.61
CA LYS A 248 5.82 -15.74 12.07
C LYS A 248 7.03 -15.20 12.83
N LYS A 249 8.26 -15.47 12.34
CA LYS A 249 9.51 -14.90 12.91
C LYS A 249 9.52 -13.36 12.88
N GLN A 250 9.08 -12.75 11.77
CA GLN A 250 8.97 -11.29 11.65
C GLN A 250 7.92 -10.68 12.60
N MET A 251 6.79 -11.37 12.80
CA MET A 251 5.75 -10.99 13.76
C MET A 251 6.23 -11.10 15.21
N GLU A 252 6.98 -12.16 15.55
CA GLU A 252 7.63 -12.34 16.86
C GLU A 252 8.68 -11.26 17.13
N GLU A 253 9.51 -10.91 16.13
CA GLU A 253 10.51 -9.84 16.22
C GLU A 253 9.84 -8.47 16.48
N LEU A 254 8.77 -8.15 15.75
CA LEU A 254 8.01 -6.91 15.97
C LEU A 254 7.28 -6.89 17.32
N ARG A 255 6.73 -8.03 17.78
CA ARG A 255 6.14 -8.14 19.13
C ARG A 255 7.21 -7.87 20.20
N ARG A 256 8.38 -8.47 20.06
CA ARG A 256 9.51 -8.25 20.97
C ARG A 256 9.98 -6.79 20.98
N ALA A 257 10.15 -6.18 19.80
CA ALA A 257 10.50 -4.76 19.70
C ALA A 257 9.45 -3.88 20.38
N ARG A 258 8.15 -4.19 20.22
CA ARG A 258 7.06 -3.51 20.92
C ARG A 258 7.19 -3.66 22.44
N GLU A 259 7.42 -4.86 22.96
CA GLU A 259 7.63 -5.08 24.41
C GLU A 259 8.85 -4.32 24.95
N GLU A 260 9.97 -4.28 24.21
CA GLU A 260 11.17 -3.54 24.59
C GLU A 260 10.90 -2.01 24.59
N THR A 261 10.16 -1.50 23.60
CA THR A 261 9.74 -0.08 23.60
C THR A 261 8.72 0.25 24.70
N GLY A 262 7.79 -0.65 25.03
CA GLY A 262 6.85 -0.47 26.13
C GLY A 262 7.57 -0.36 27.48
N LYS A 263 8.44 -1.33 27.79
CA LYS A 263 9.28 -1.33 29.00
C LYS A 263 10.13 -0.05 29.11
N THR A 264 10.74 0.41 28.02
CA THR A 264 11.53 1.66 28.05
C THR A 264 10.66 2.92 28.24
N ARG A 265 9.42 2.96 27.74
CA ARG A 265 8.46 4.05 28.02
C ARG A 265 8.03 4.06 29.49
N GLU A 266 7.68 2.90 30.04
CA GLU A 266 7.35 2.73 31.45
C GLU A 266 8.52 3.16 32.35
N GLU A 267 9.75 2.72 32.06
CA GLU A 267 10.97 3.13 32.78
C GLU A 267 11.25 4.64 32.69
N MET A 268 10.91 5.27 31.55
CA MET A 268 11.03 6.72 31.35
C MET A 268 9.85 7.52 31.92
N GLY A 269 8.81 6.87 32.45
CA GLY A 269 7.60 7.52 32.98
C GLY A 269 6.68 8.12 31.90
N ALA A 270 6.79 7.66 30.66
CA ALA A 270 5.87 8.01 29.58
C ALA A 270 4.65 7.07 29.65
N VAL A 271 3.59 7.50 30.32
CA VAL A 271 2.31 6.77 30.37
C VAL A 271 1.64 6.87 29.00
N ASP A 272 1.33 5.74 28.37
CA ASP A 272 0.50 5.71 27.16
C ASP A 272 -0.95 6.09 27.55
N VAL A 273 -1.29 7.37 27.38
CA VAL A 273 -2.58 7.95 27.76
C VAL A 273 -3.69 7.42 26.84
N LEU A 274 -4.78 6.89 27.43
CA LEU A 274 -5.95 6.46 26.65
C LEU A 274 -6.65 7.66 26.01
N PRO A 275 -7.21 7.54 24.79
CA PRO A 275 -7.92 8.63 24.13
C PRO A 275 -9.03 9.21 25.01
N GLY A 276 -8.88 10.46 25.43
CA GLY A 276 -9.83 11.17 26.31
C GLY A 276 -9.38 11.36 27.76
N GLN A 277 -8.27 10.76 28.21
CA GLN A 277 -7.60 11.18 29.45
C GLN A 277 -6.71 12.41 29.21
N VAL A 278 -6.57 13.26 30.23
CA VAL A 278 -5.78 14.49 30.15
C VAL A 278 -4.29 14.14 30.08
N GLU A 279 -3.62 14.50 28.98
CA GLU A 279 -2.17 14.36 28.86
C GLU A 279 -1.44 15.21 29.92
N GLY A 280 -0.56 14.56 30.67
CA GLY A 280 0.30 15.22 31.65
C GLY A 280 1.20 14.23 32.35
N MET A 281 2.34 14.69 32.86
CA MET A 281 3.19 13.90 33.76
C MET A 281 2.48 13.72 35.11
N VAL A 282 1.59 12.72 35.18
CA VAL A 282 1.12 12.21 36.46
C VAL A 282 2.30 11.49 37.11
N LEU A 283 2.95 12.18 38.04
CA LEU A 283 3.85 11.54 39.02
C LEU A 283 3.06 10.41 39.70
N PRO A 284 3.57 9.18 39.75
CA PRO A 284 2.86 8.09 40.40
C PRO A 284 2.80 8.35 41.92
N GLU A 285 1.64 8.79 42.39
CA GLU A 285 1.20 8.72 43.80
C GLU A 285 0.93 7.23 44.15
N GLU A 286 1.97 6.40 44.07
CA GLU A 286 1.93 5.00 44.51
C GLU A 286 2.33 4.89 45.99
N PRO A 287 1.66 4.02 46.78
CA PRO A 287 1.84 3.97 48.23
C PRO A 287 3.22 3.44 48.64
N VAL A 288 3.73 3.99 49.74
CA VAL A 288 5.01 3.66 50.39
C VAL A 288 5.13 2.17 50.78
N SER A 289 5.62 1.32 49.86
CA SER A 289 6.05 -0.05 50.22
C SER A 289 7.14 -0.73 49.37
N ALA A 290 7.52 -0.21 48.19
CA ALA A 290 8.57 -0.83 47.35
C ALA A 290 9.59 0.17 46.81
N ALA A 291 10.84 0.10 47.29
CA ALA A 291 11.93 0.95 46.80
C ALA A 291 12.69 0.26 45.63
N PRO A 292 12.78 0.88 44.43
CA PRO A 292 13.62 0.33 43.37
C PRO A 292 15.10 0.49 43.74
N MET A 293 15.91 -0.55 43.48
CA MET A 293 17.34 -0.57 43.78
C MET A 293 18.11 0.40 42.88
N LYS A 294 18.22 1.65 43.32
CA LYS A 294 19.03 2.69 42.66
C LYS A 294 20.48 2.23 42.60
N SER A 295 20.99 2.04 41.38
CA SER A 295 22.32 1.46 41.18
C SER A 295 23.41 2.30 41.88
N ARG A 296 24.39 1.60 42.48
CA ARG A 296 25.41 2.18 43.38
C ARG A 296 26.21 3.34 42.75
N ALA A 297 26.25 3.42 41.41
CA ALA A 297 26.85 4.52 40.66
C ALA A 297 26.00 5.81 40.68
N VAL A 298 24.67 5.69 40.60
CA VAL A 298 23.74 6.83 40.67
C VAL A 298 23.73 7.43 42.07
N GLU A 299 23.76 6.57 43.10
CA GLU A 299 23.84 7.04 44.49
C GLU A 299 25.16 7.79 44.78
N LYS A 300 26.29 7.31 44.23
CA LYS A 300 27.58 8.02 44.34
C LYS A 300 27.53 9.41 43.70
N ARG A 301 26.99 9.53 42.48
CA ARG A 301 26.82 10.83 41.79
C ARG A 301 25.91 11.78 42.57
N LYS A 302 24.85 11.26 43.22
CA LYS A 302 23.97 12.08 44.07
C LYS A 302 24.72 12.64 45.27
N ARG A 303 25.51 11.82 45.97
CA ARG A 303 26.33 12.26 47.11
C ARG A 303 27.38 13.31 46.70
N GLU A 304 28.10 13.11 45.59
CA GLU A 304 29.06 14.10 45.07
C GLU A 304 28.41 15.45 44.72
N LEU A 305 27.19 15.45 44.18
CA LEU A 305 26.43 16.68 43.90
C LEU A 305 25.93 17.39 45.17
N GLU A 306 25.51 16.64 46.18
CA GLU A 306 25.12 17.18 47.48
C GLU A 306 26.30 17.77 48.25
N GLU A 307 27.46 17.11 48.24
CA GLU A 307 28.72 17.64 48.77
C GLU A 307 29.17 18.91 48.04
N ARG A 308 29.07 18.93 46.70
CA ARG A 308 29.36 20.12 45.89
C ARG A 308 28.42 21.28 46.20
N ARG A 309 27.12 21.05 46.39
CA ARG A 309 26.17 22.07 46.87
C ARG A 309 26.55 22.59 48.25
N LYS A 310 26.83 21.69 49.21
CA LYS A 310 27.24 22.03 50.58
C LYS A 310 28.53 22.87 50.61
N LEU A 311 29.48 22.59 49.72
CA LEU A 311 30.68 23.41 49.51
C LEU A 311 30.39 24.79 48.93
N ILE A 312 29.43 24.92 48.01
CA ILE A 312 29.00 26.21 47.46
C ILE A 312 28.30 27.04 48.54
N ASP A 313 27.42 26.44 49.34
CA ASP A 313 26.72 27.15 50.40
C ASP A 313 27.64 27.50 51.59
N ALA A 314 28.65 26.67 51.88
CA ALA A 314 29.72 27.04 52.81
C ALA A 314 30.56 28.23 52.29
N LYS A 315 30.87 28.28 50.98
CA LYS A 315 31.55 29.42 50.35
C LYS A 315 30.68 30.69 50.36
N ARG A 316 29.37 30.57 50.12
CA ARG A 316 28.40 31.67 50.24
C ARG A 316 28.32 32.19 51.68
N ARG A 317 28.20 31.31 52.67
CA ARG A 317 28.21 31.67 54.10
C ARG A 317 29.52 32.30 54.57
N LYS A 318 30.67 31.92 53.98
CA LYS A 318 31.97 32.54 54.30
C LYS A 318 32.17 33.92 53.65
N LYS A 319 31.32 34.31 52.69
CA LYS A 319 31.30 35.66 52.11
C LYS A 319 30.16 36.48 52.72
N GLY A 320 30.36 36.90 53.98
CA GLY A 320 29.50 37.83 54.69
C GLY A 320 29.46 39.24 54.05
N PRO A 321 28.52 40.10 54.47
CA PRO A 321 28.15 41.31 53.72
C PRO A 321 29.20 42.43 53.86
N THR A 322 29.51 43.07 52.74
CA THR A 322 30.22 44.35 52.70
C THR A 322 29.20 45.47 52.59
N THR A 323 28.97 46.19 53.69
CA THR A 323 28.29 47.49 53.70
C THR A 323 29.32 48.60 53.61
N ASP A 324 29.06 49.61 52.79
CA ASP A 324 29.44 50.99 53.11
C ASP A 324 28.42 51.95 52.47
N THR A 325 28.11 53.02 53.21
CA THR A 325 27.05 53.97 52.90
C THR A 325 27.55 55.39 53.02
N THR A 326 27.18 56.28 52.10
CA THR A 326 27.02 57.75 52.21
C THR A 326 26.62 58.28 50.81
N SER A 327 25.76 59.28 50.62
CA SER A 327 25.01 60.12 51.56
C SER A 327 23.85 60.87 50.87
N THR A 328 22.81 61.21 51.65
CA THR A 328 21.93 62.38 51.45
C THR A 328 20.78 62.29 50.43
N SER A 329 19.64 62.83 50.86
CA SER A 329 18.31 62.89 50.25
C SER A 329 17.74 64.32 50.48
N PRO A 330 16.43 64.59 50.31
CA PRO A 330 15.50 64.47 49.16
C PRO A 330 15.15 65.95 48.71
N PRO A 331 13.94 66.44 48.31
CA PRO A 331 12.58 65.86 48.18
C PRO A 331 11.85 66.21 46.84
N PRO A 332 10.55 65.89 46.67
CA PRO A 332 9.96 65.63 45.36
C PRO A 332 8.96 66.71 44.87
N THR A 333 8.59 66.65 43.59
CA THR A 333 7.39 67.35 43.08
C THR A 333 6.56 66.47 42.16
N VAL A 334 5.25 66.62 42.30
CA VAL A 334 4.15 65.86 41.70
C VAL A 334 3.75 66.38 40.31
N LEU A 335 2.69 65.75 39.76
CA LEU A 335 1.88 66.08 38.58
C LEU A 335 2.35 65.44 37.27
N SER A 336 1.50 65.05 36.32
CA SER A 336 0.06 64.74 36.22
C SER A 336 -0.21 64.63 34.71
N ALA A 337 -1.08 63.72 34.30
CA ALA A 337 -1.79 63.62 33.01
C ALA A 337 -1.47 64.60 31.86
N SER A 338 -1.32 64.07 30.63
CA SER A 338 -2.40 64.12 29.62
C SER A 338 -1.92 63.78 28.19
N ILE A 339 -2.80 63.12 27.44
CA ILE A 339 -2.72 62.90 25.99
C ILE A 339 -3.24 64.17 25.28
N PRO A 340 -2.75 64.50 24.08
CA PRO A 340 -3.63 65.06 23.06
C PRO A 340 -3.75 64.14 21.83
N PHE A 341 -5.00 63.80 21.52
CA PHE A 341 -5.47 63.17 20.29
C PHE A 341 -6.14 64.25 19.43
N ALA A 342 -5.72 64.38 18.17
CA ALA A 342 -6.50 64.89 17.02
C ALA A 342 -5.57 64.86 15.78
N LEU A 343 -5.81 64.11 14.69
CA LEU A 343 -7.00 63.91 13.84
C LEU A 343 -7.08 64.94 12.68
N LYS A 344 -6.70 64.49 11.48
CA LYS A 344 -7.32 64.75 10.17
C LYS A 344 -6.66 63.87 9.10
N ASP A 345 -7.36 62.84 8.61
CA ASP A 345 -8.21 62.84 7.39
C ASP A 345 -7.33 62.86 6.12
N SER A 346 -7.48 62.01 5.10
CA SER A 346 -8.44 60.92 4.80
C SER A 346 -7.92 60.10 3.60
N GLU A 347 -8.38 58.84 3.45
CA GLU A 347 -8.71 58.11 2.18
C GLU A 347 -7.83 58.35 0.91
N ASP A 348 -7.30 57.37 0.18
CA ASP A 348 -7.25 55.90 0.24
C ASP A 348 -6.02 55.44 -0.62
N ALA A 349 -5.59 54.20 -0.85
CA ALA A 349 -6.19 52.86 -0.71
C ALA A 349 -5.13 51.77 -0.45
N VAL A 350 -5.53 50.49 -0.52
CA VAL A 350 -4.77 49.34 0.00
C VAL A 350 -4.27 48.37 -1.09
N GLY A 351 -3.05 47.84 -0.89
CA GLY A 351 -2.49 46.70 -1.64
C GLY A 351 -1.13 46.25 -1.07
N HIS A 352 -1.09 45.12 -0.37
CA HIS A 352 0.02 44.62 0.47
C HIS A 352 0.33 43.14 0.12
N PRO A 353 1.40 42.48 0.62
CA PRO A 353 2.82 42.80 0.52
C PRO A 353 3.64 41.58 -0.06
N PRO A 354 4.69 41.02 0.58
CA PRO A 354 6.11 41.33 0.37
C PRO A 354 6.99 40.15 -0.10
N GLU A 355 8.15 40.42 -0.71
CA GLU A 355 9.27 39.45 -0.74
C GLU A 355 10.64 40.12 -0.46
N ASN A 356 11.48 39.42 0.30
CA ASN A 356 12.81 39.86 0.71
C ASN A 356 13.89 38.92 0.14
N ALA A 357 14.99 39.52 -0.31
CA ALA A 357 16.33 38.95 -0.40
C ALA A 357 16.53 37.61 -1.16
N ALA A 358 16.94 37.72 -2.43
CA ALA A 358 17.64 36.66 -3.15
C ALA A 358 19.12 37.06 -3.39
N ALA A 359 20.05 36.34 -2.77
CA ALA A 359 21.49 36.42 -3.09
C ALA A 359 22.19 35.08 -2.81
N SER A 360 22.51 34.36 -3.90
CA SER A 360 23.61 33.39 -4.08
C SER A 360 24.07 32.50 -2.91
N VAL A 361 24.09 31.18 -3.12
CA VAL A 361 25.33 30.40 -3.32
C VAL A 361 25.00 29.04 -3.94
N VAL A 362 25.99 28.47 -4.64
CA VAL A 362 25.89 27.23 -5.44
C VAL A 362 26.16 25.99 -4.60
N GLU A 363 25.31 24.98 -4.70
CA GLU A 363 25.75 23.58 -4.62
C GLU A 363 24.88 22.71 -5.54
N HIS A 364 25.51 21.84 -6.34
CA HIS A 364 24.80 20.92 -7.25
C HIS A 364 24.52 19.61 -6.51
N PHE A 365 23.24 19.29 -6.33
CA PHE A 365 22.80 17.98 -5.85
C PHE A 365 21.96 17.30 -6.94
N GLU A 366 22.26 16.04 -7.25
CA GLU A 366 21.63 15.33 -8.36
C GLU A 366 20.15 15.01 -8.05
N GLY A 367 19.25 15.62 -8.81
CA GLY A 367 17.81 15.38 -8.74
C GLY A 367 17.39 14.18 -9.59
N SER A 368 16.95 13.11 -8.92
CA SER A 368 16.26 11.97 -9.53
C SER A 368 15.00 12.41 -10.29
N MET A 369 14.82 11.90 -11.51
CA MET A 369 13.63 12.09 -12.36
C MET A 369 13.17 10.72 -12.93
N PRO A 370 11.90 10.58 -13.35
CA PRO A 370 11.13 9.35 -13.21
C PRO A 370 11.48 8.22 -14.21
N PRO A 371 11.05 6.98 -13.93
CA PRO A 371 11.34 5.83 -14.79
C PRO A 371 10.55 5.86 -16.12
N ASP A 372 11.03 5.01 -17.04
CA ASP A 372 10.40 4.58 -18.29
C ASP A 372 10.48 5.51 -19.53
N ASP A 373 11.71 5.80 -19.97
CA ASP A 373 12.01 5.92 -21.41
C ASP A 373 12.96 4.78 -21.87
N PRO A 374 12.50 3.81 -22.69
CA PRO A 374 13.31 2.70 -23.15
C PRO A 374 14.43 3.09 -24.13
N PHE A 375 14.45 4.31 -24.67
CA PHE A 375 15.50 4.76 -25.61
C PHE A 375 16.73 5.36 -24.93
N ALA A 376 16.61 5.89 -23.70
CA ALA A 376 17.73 6.49 -22.95
C ALA A 376 18.87 5.48 -22.66
N VAL A 377 18.53 4.21 -22.47
CA VAL A 377 19.50 3.12 -22.28
C VAL A 377 20.34 2.87 -23.55
N LEU A 378 19.79 3.15 -24.74
CA LEU A 378 20.50 2.98 -26.01
C LEU A 378 21.50 4.13 -26.27
N GLU A 379 21.16 5.36 -25.89
CA GLU A 379 21.97 6.55 -26.16
C GLU A 379 23.26 6.59 -25.31
N SER A 380 23.19 6.10 -24.06
CA SER A 380 24.38 5.88 -23.22
C SER A 380 25.32 4.78 -23.73
N GLN A 381 24.80 3.78 -24.46
CA GLN A 381 25.63 2.75 -25.12
C GLN A 381 26.33 3.24 -26.40
N VAL A 382 25.76 4.22 -27.11
CA VAL A 382 26.35 4.76 -28.35
C VAL A 382 27.45 5.79 -28.06
N THR A 383 27.32 6.56 -26.97
CA THR A 383 28.25 7.66 -26.62
C THR A 383 29.57 7.21 -25.96
N SER A 384 29.63 6.00 -25.38
CA SER A 384 30.82 5.48 -24.69
C SER A 384 31.95 4.95 -25.59
N ARG A 385 31.82 5.03 -26.92
CA ARG A 385 32.76 4.40 -27.88
C ARG A 385 33.78 5.34 -28.51
N GLN A 386 34.59 6.04 -27.70
CA GLN A 386 35.83 6.67 -28.17
C GLN A 386 37.10 6.30 -27.38
N ARG A 387 38.09 5.82 -28.14
CA ARG A 387 39.54 5.87 -27.90
C ARG A 387 40.11 5.25 -26.62
N SER A 388 40.64 4.03 -26.76
CA SER A 388 41.94 3.70 -26.18
C SER A 388 42.81 2.91 -27.17
N LYS A 389 44.11 3.22 -27.19
CA LYS A 389 45.16 2.57 -27.98
C LYS A 389 46.02 1.80 -26.98
N GLY A 390 46.05 0.46 -27.04
CA GLY A 390 46.87 -0.33 -26.11
C GLY A 390 46.76 -1.83 -26.36
N LYS A 391 47.90 -2.51 -26.39
CA LYS A 391 48.00 -3.93 -26.79
C LYS A 391 48.65 -4.73 -25.65
N ALA A 392 47.86 -5.38 -24.82
CA ALA A 392 48.28 -6.47 -23.91
C ALA A 392 47.05 -7.22 -23.38
N PRO A 393 47.07 -8.56 -23.25
CA PRO A 393 45.94 -9.31 -22.72
C PRO A 393 45.99 -9.38 -21.19
N MET A 394 45.05 -8.72 -20.51
CA MET A 394 44.79 -8.99 -19.10
C MET A 394 43.64 -9.99 -18.97
N LYS A 395 43.83 -11.01 -18.12
CA LYS A 395 42.76 -11.94 -17.74
C LYS A 395 41.66 -11.15 -17.01
N ALA A 396 40.42 -11.32 -17.43
CA ALA A 396 39.27 -10.80 -16.70
C ALA A 396 39.16 -11.47 -15.31
N PRO A 397 38.63 -10.79 -14.30
CA PRO A 397 38.27 -11.43 -13.03
C PRO A 397 37.18 -12.47 -13.30
N ALA A 398 37.40 -13.71 -12.85
CA ALA A 398 36.42 -14.78 -13.01
C ALA A 398 35.12 -14.41 -12.29
N THR A 399 34.00 -14.49 -13.01
CA THR A 399 32.68 -14.31 -12.39
C THR A 399 32.35 -15.53 -11.52
N SER A 400 31.41 -15.38 -10.60
CA SER A 400 30.95 -16.52 -9.77
C SER A 400 30.42 -17.69 -10.61
N ALA A 401 29.86 -17.41 -11.79
CA ALA A 401 29.44 -18.41 -12.77
C ALA A 401 30.63 -19.20 -13.35
N ASP A 402 31.74 -18.53 -13.69
CA ASP A 402 32.96 -19.20 -14.19
C ASP A 402 33.57 -20.12 -13.11
N ALA A 403 33.55 -19.68 -11.86
CA ALA A 403 34.00 -20.50 -10.73
C ALA A 403 33.14 -21.74 -10.52
N PHE A 404 31.81 -21.61 -10.66
CA PHE A 404 30.85 -22.71 -10.56
C PHE A 404 31.00 -23.73 -11.70
N LEU A 405 31.16 -23.27 -12.94
CA LEU A 405 31.41 -24.14 -14.09
C LEU A 405 32.74 -24.89 -13.93
N ALA A 406 33.78 -24.24 -13.42
CA ALA A 406 35.06 -24.88 -13.13
C ALA A 406 34.99 -25.88 -11.95
N SER A 407 34.09 -25.72 -10.98
CA SER A 407 33.84 -26.79 -9.98
C SER A 407 33.11 -27.97 -10.61
N LEU A 408 32.08 -27.71 -11.43
CA LEU A 408 31.30 -28.75 -12.11
C LEU A 408 32.18 -29.62 -13.03
N GLU A 409 33.07 -28.98 -13.80
CA GLU A 409 34.05 -29.68 -14.66
C GLU A 409 34.97 -30.62 -13.85
N ARG A 410 35.43 -30.17 -12.68
CA ARG A 410 36.27 -31.00 -11.80
C ARG A 410 35.49 -32.17 -11.20
N ASP A 411 34.26 -31.98 -10.77
CA ASP A 411 33.44 -33.06 -10.20
C ASP A 411 33.06 -34.11 -11.26
N ILE A 412 32.75 -33.68 -12.49
CA ILE A 412 32.54 -34.57 -13.63
C ILE A 412 33.82 -35.36 -13.96
N ALA A 413 34.99 -34.71 -13.96
CA ALA A 413 36.28 -35.39 -14.18
C ALA A 413 36.65 -36.35 -13.03
N LYS A 414 36.16 -36.11 -11.82
CA LYS A 414 36.40 -36.95 -10.63
C LYS A 414 35.48 -38.17 -10.56
N GLY A 415 34.29 -38.10 -11.17
CA GLY A 415 33.35 -39.21 -11.31
C GLY A 415 33.65 -40.17 -12.49
N ALA A 416 34.79 -39.99 -13.17
CA ALA A 416 35.16 -40.73 -14.38
C ALA A 416 36.37 -41.68 -14.20
N ASN A 417 36.71 -42.07 -12.96
CA ASN A 417 37.67 -43.13 -12.62
C ASN A 417 37.04 -44.12 -11.64
#